data_AF-A0A377DGJ9-F1
#
_entry.id   AF-A0A377DGJ9-F1
#
_cell.length_a   1.000
_cell.length_b   1.000
_cell.length_c   1.000
_cell.angle_alpha   90.00
_cell.angle_beta   90.00
_cell.angle_gamma   90.00
#
_symmetry.space_group_name_H-M   'P 1'
#
loop_
_entity.id
_entity.type
_entity.pdbx_description
1 polymer ?
#
loop_
_entity_poly.entity_id
_entity_poly.type
_entity_poly.pdbx_seq_one_letter_code
_entity_poly.pdbx_strand_id
1 'polypeptide(L)'
;MRLLNRLNQYQRLWQPSAGKPQTVTVSELAERCFCSERHVRTLLRQAQEAGWLEWQAQSGRGKRGQLRFLVTPESLPNTMMEQALETGKQQDVLELAQLAPGELRTLLQPFMGGQWQNDTPTLRIPYYRPLEPLQPGFLPGRAEQHLAGQIFSGLTRFDNNTQRPIGDLAHHWETSADGLRWDFYLRSTLHWHNGDAVKASHLHQRLLMLLQLPALDQLFISVKRIEVTHPQCLTFFLHRPDYWLAHRLASYCSHLAHPQFP
;
A
#
# COMPACT_ATOMS: atom_id res chain seq x y z
N MET A 1 -11.59 11.58 -5.93
CA MET A 1 -12.45 11.85 -7.12
C MET A 1 -13.44 13.03 -7.02
N ARG A 2 -14.04 13.38 -5.87
CA ARG A 2 -14.96 14.55 -5.78
C ARG A 2 -14.29 15.87 -5.38
N LEU A 3 -13.09 15.79 -4.81
CA LEU A 3 -12.49 16.89 -4.06
C LEU A 3 -11.68 17.84 -4.96
N LEU A 4 -10.84 17.30 -5.83
CA LEU A 4 -10.07 18.05 -6.83
C LEU A 4 -10.96 18.85 -7.78
N ASN A 5 -12.05 18.24 -8.25
CA ASN A 5 -13.03 18.90 -9.13
C ASN A 5 -13.69 20.09 -8.42
N ARG A 6 -13.99 19.97 -7.13
CA ARG A 6 -14.58 21.06 -6.34
C ARG A 6 -13.60 22.23 -6.18
N LEU A 7 -12.31 21.94 -6.00
CA LEU A 7 -11.24 22.94 -5.91
C LEU A 7 -11.04 23.67 -7.25
N ASN A 8 -10.99 22.92 -8.35
CA ASN A 8 -10.94 23.47 -9.71
C ASN A 8 -12.14 24.38 -10.02
N GLN A 9 -13.35 23.96 -9.63
CA GLN A 9 -14.54 24.78 -9.83
C GLN A 9 -14.52 26.06 -8.99
N TYR A 10 -14.05 25.99 -7.74
CA TYR A 10 -13.87 27.18 -6.91
C TYR A 10 -12.84 28.16 -7.51
N GLN A 11 -11.71 27.65 -8.00
CA GLN A 11 -10.68 28.47 -8.61
C GLN A 11 -11.20 29.21 -9.87
N ARG A 12 -12.05 28.55 -10.67
CA ARG A 12 -12.72 29.18 -11.83
C ARG A 12 -13.67 30.31 -11.42
N LEU A 13 -14.36 30.18 -10.29
CA LEU A 13 -15.20 31.25 -9.74
C LEU A 13 -14.38 32.44 -9.26
N TRP A 14 -13.21 32.17 -8.67
CA TRP A 14 -12.35 33.16 -8.04
C TRP A 14 -11.55 33.99 -9.07
N GLN A 15 -10.95 33.35 -10.08
CA GLN A 15 -10.01 33.95 -11.03
C GLN A 15 -10.48 35.29 -11.66
N PRO A 16 -11.72 35.43 -12.17
CA PRO A 16 -12.14 36.66 -12.84
C PRO A 16 -12.12 37.91 -11.95
N SER A 17 -12.24 37.72 -10.63
CA SER A 17 -12.32 38.80 -9.65
C SER A 17 -11.07 38.95 -8.79
N ALA A 18 -10.16 37.96 -8.85
CA ALA A 18 -9.04 37.81 -7.93
C ALA A 18 -9.46 38.00 -6.45
N GLY A 19 -10.62 37.43 -6.08
CA GLY A 19 -11.17 37.51 -4.72
C GLY A 19 -12.00 38.75 -4.39
N LYS A 20 -12.11 39.73 -5.30
CA LYS A 20 -12.97 40.91 -5.07
C LYS A 20 -14.46 40.53 -5.06
N PRO A 21 -15.30 41.16 -4.21
CA PRO A 21 -16.74 40.99 -4.26
C PRO A 21 -17.28 41.29 -5.66
N GLN A 22 -18.20 40.45 -6.14
CA GLN A 22 -18.74 40.55 -7.50
C GLN A 22 -20.26 40.46 -7.49
N THR A 23 -20.88 41.19 -8.42
CA THR A 23 -22.33 41.19 -8.64
C THR A 23 -22.60 40.49 -9.96
N VAL A 24 -23.07 39.24 -9.90
CA VAL A 24 -23.13 38.31 -11.05
C VAL A 24 -24.40 37.47 -11.03
N THR A 25 -24.79 36.92 -12.18
CA THR A 25 -25.94 36.03 -12.29
C THR A 25 -25.52 34.56 -12.17
N VAL A 26 -26.49 33.68 -11.88
CA VAL A 26 -26.24 32.23 -11.83
C VAL A 26 -25.85 31.67 -13.20
N SER A 27 -26.40 32.21 -14.29
CA SER A 27 -26.02 31.82 -15.66
C SER A 27 -24.56 32.15 -15.95
N GLU A 28 -24.11 33.36 -15.63
CA GLU A 28 -22.71 33.78 -15.80
C GLU A 28 -21.76 32.89 -14.99
N LEU A 29 -22.15 32.50 -13.76
CA LEU A 29 -21.35 31.58 -12.94
C LEU A 29 -21.33 30.15 -13.53
N ALA A 30 -22.45 29.67 -14.06
CA ALA A 30 -22.58 28.36 -14.68
C ALA A 30 -21.69 28.24 -15.93
N GLU A 31 -21.67 29.27 -16.78
CA GLU A 31 -20.78 29.37 -17.95
C GLU A 31 -19.30 29.31 -17.55
N ARG A 32 -18.88 30.09 -16.55
CA ARG A 32 -17.48 30.09 -16.05
C ARG A 32 -17.04 28.74 -15.51
N CYS A 33 -17.95 28.03 -14.87
CA CYS A 33 -17.71 26.69 -14.31
C CYS A 33 -17.83 25.56 -15.35
N PHE A 34 -18.27 25.87 -16.59
CA PHE A 34 -18.60 24.89 -17.62
C PHE A 34 -19.60 23.83 -17.12
N CYS A 35 -20.66 24.27 -16.44
CA CYS A 35 -21.66 23.36 -15.88
C CYS A 35 -23.07 23.95 -15.94
N SER A 36 -24.08 23.18 -15.52
CA SER A 36 -25.46 23.65 -15.50
C SER A 36 -25.72 24.61 -14.33
N GLU A 37 -26.69 25.52 -14.47
CA GLU A 37 -27.12 26.41 -13.38
C GLU A 37 -27.51 25.65 -12.11
N ARG A 38 -28.14 24.48 -12.27
CA ARG A 38 -28.49 23.59 -11.15
C ARG A 38 -27.24 23.11 -10.40
N HIS A 39 -26.19 22.75 -11.13
CA HIS A 39 -24.94 22.30 -10.53
C HIS A 39 -24.21 23.46 -9.84
N VAL A 40 -24.12 24.64 -10.47
CA VAL A 40 -23.47 25.81 -9.84
C VAL A 40 -24.17 26.24 -8.55
N ARG A 41 -25.51 26.19 -8.49
CA ARG A 41 -26.24 26.45 -7.24
C ARG A 41 -25.87 25.47 -6.13
N THR A 42 -25.67 24.20 -6.49
CA THR A 42 -25.21 23.16 -5.55
C THR A 42 -23.78 23.44 -5.09
N LEU A 43 -22.88 23.82 -6.00
CA LEU A 43 -21.49 24.18 -5.68
C LEU A 43 -21.42 25.41 -4.75
N LEU A 44 -22.18 26.46 -5.05
CA LEU A 44 -22.25 27.67 -4.22
C LEU A 44 -22.74 27.34 -2.81
N ARG A 45 -23.80 26.53 -2.68
CA ARG A 45 -24.31 26.09 -1.39
C ARG A 45 -23.25 25.30 -0.60
N GLN A 46 -22.61 24.31 -1.24
CA GLN A 46 -21.58 23.51 -0.59
C GLN A 46 -20.38 24.36 -0.17
N ALA A 47 -19.93 25.28 -1.02
CA ALA A 47 -18.82 26.19 -0.72
C ALA A 47 -19.17 27.16 0.42
N GLN A 48 -20.43 27.61 0.50
CA GLN A 48 -20.90 28.43 1.62
C GLN A 48 -21.01 27.63 2.93
N GLU A 49 -21.53 26.39 2.89
CA GLU A 49 -21.56 25.48 4.04
C GLU A 49 -20.14 25.14 4.54
N ALA A 50 -19.15 25.12 3.65
CA ALA A 50 -17.73 24.94 3.99
C ALA A 50 -17.01 26.25 4.36
N GLY A 51 -17.70 27.39 4.37
CA GLY A 51 -17.13 28.69 4.74
C GLY A 51 -16.17 29.30 3.71
N TRP A 52 -16.20 28.88 2.45
CA TRP A 52 -15.28 29.37 1.42
C TRP A 52 -15.73 30.69 0.78
N LEU A 53 -17.03 30.87 0.66
CA LEU A 53 -17.66 32.03 0.01
C LEU A 53 -19.01 32.34 0.66
N GLU A 54 -19.51 33.54 0.41
CA GLU A 54 -20.87 33.95 0.72
C GLU A 54 -21.57 34.31 -0.59
N TRP A 55 -22.77 33.74 -0.80
CA TRP A 55 -23.62 34.00 -1.95
C TRP A 55 -25.00 34.50 -1.51
N GLN A 56 -25.31 35.74 -1.89
CA GLN A 56 -26.62 36.35 -1.64
C GLN A 56 -27.40 36.48 -2.95
N ALA A 57 -28.34 35.56 -3.15
CA ALA A 57 -29.24 35.59 -4.30
C ALA A 57 -30.29 36.72 -4.16
N GLN A 58 -30.60 37.40 -5.27
CA GLN A 58 -31.72 38.33 -5.33
C GLN A 58 -32.94 37.68 -6.01
N SER A 59 -34.14 37.97 -5.51
CA SER A 59 -35.39 37.42 -6.06
C SER A 59 -35.77 38.10 -7.39
N GLY A 60 -35.86 37.29 -8.46
CA GLY A 60 -36.26 37.68 -9.82
C GLY A 60 -35.43 36.98 -10.91
N ARG A 61 -36.03 36.64 -12.06
CA ARG A 61 -35.29 36.07 -13.21
C ARG A 61 -34.24 37.06 -13.69
N GLY A 62 -32.99 36.61 -13.88
CA GLY A 62 -31.89 37.42 -14.40
C GLY A 62 -31.28 38.44 -13.43
N LYS A 63 -31.71 38.48 -12.15
CA LYS A 63 -31.09 39.39 -11.18
C LYS A 63 -29.72 38.92 -10.75
N ARG A 64 -28.81 39.88 -10.59
CA ARG A 64 -27.44 39.65 -10.13
C ARG A 64 -27.43 39.48 -8.62
N GLY A 65 -26.88 38.38 -8.15
CA GLY A 65 -26.58 38.15 -6.73
C GLY A 65 -25.21 38.70 -6.37
N GLN A 66 -24.93 38.84 -5.08
CA GLN A 66 -23.61 39.21 -4.58
C GLN A 66 -22.83 37.97 -4.18
N LEU A 67 -21.61 37.83 -4.70
CA LEU A 67 -20.66 36.78 -4.37
C LEU A 67 -19.43 37.40 -3.71
N ARG A 68 -19.11 36.95 -2.50
CA ARG A 68 -17.93 37.34 -1.73
C ARG A 68 -17.10 36.10 -1.41
N PHE A 69 -15.79 36.15 -1.60
CA PHE A 69 -14.89 35.06 -1.23
C PHE A 69 -14.35 35.31 0.18
N LEU A 70 -14.30 34.25 0.99
CA LEU A 70 -13.78 34.28 2.37
C LEU A 70 -12.38 33.68 2.47
N VAL A 71 -12.02 32.79 1.54
CA VAL A 71 -10.73 32.09 1.48
C VAL A 71 -10.12 32.18 0.09
N THR A 72 -8.81 32.07 -0.02
CA THR A 72 -8.12 32.06 -1.32
C THR A 72 -7.98 30.63 -1.83
N PRO A 73 -7.97 30.39 -3.15
CA PRO A 73 -7.79 29.04 -3.71
C PRO A 73 -6.49 28.37 -3.25
N GLU A 74 -5.45 29.15 -2.96
CA GLU A 74 -4.13 28.65 -2.54
C GLU A 74 -4.14 28.09 -1.11
N SER A 75 -5.03 28.55 -0.22
CA SER A 75 -5.12 28.04 1.15
C SER A 75 -6.03 26.82 1.31
N LEU A 76 -6.87 26.55 0.32
CA LEU A 76 -7.80 25.43 0.34
C LEU A 76 -7.13 24.04 0.30
N PRO A 77 -6.11 23.77 -0.54
CA PRO A 77 -5.46 22.46 -0.58
C PRO A 77 -4.95 22.01 0.79
N ASN A 78 -4.33 22.91 1.55
CA ASN A 78 -3.76 22.61 2.87
C ASN A 78 -4.87 22.24 3.87
N THR A 79 -5.89 23.09 3.99
CA THR A 79 -7.04 22.87 4.87
C THR A 79 -7.80 21.58 4.53
N MET A 80 -7.95 21.29 3.24
CA MET A 80 -8.62 20.08 2.78
C MET A 80 -7.77 18.83 2.97
N MET A 81 -6.45 18.95 2.86
CA MET A 81 -5.52 17.85 3.09
C MET A 81 -5.49 17.46 4.57
N GLU A 82 -5.50 18.43 5.49
CA GLU A 82 -5.67 18.19 6.93
C GLU A 82 -6.95 17.39 7.23
N GLN A 83 -8.10 17.84 6.70
CA GLN A 83 -9.38 17.12 6.85
C GLN A 83 -9.35 15.71 6.23
N ALA A 84 -8.73 15.55 5.06
CA ALA A 84 -8.62 14.25 4.41
C ALA A 84 -7.73 13.28 5.20
N LEU A 85 -6.68 13.80 5.83
CA LEU A 85 -5.78 13.06 6.70
C LEU A 85 -6.47 12.64 8.00
N GLU A 86 -7.21 13.54 8.67
CA GLU A 86 -7.99 13.24 9.87
C GLU A 86 -9.08 12.17 9.61
N THR A 87 -9.76 12.28 8.48
CA THR A 87 -10.84 11.35 8.11
C THR A 87 -10.36 10.06 7.43
N GLY A 88 -9.03 9.88 7.27
CA GLY A 88 -8.43 8.68 6.68
C GLY A 88 -8.68 8.49 5.17
N LYS A 89 -9.06 9.56 4.45
CA LYS A 89 -9.34 9.51 3.00
C LYS A 89 -8.06 9.57 2.17
N GLN A 90 -7.32 8.46 2.15
CA GLN A 90 -6.00 8.33 1.52
C GLN A 90 -5.95 8.81 0.05
N GLN A 91 -7.00 8.53 -0.73
CA GLN A 91 -7.07 8.96 -2.14
C GLN A 91 -7.15 10.49 -2.30
N ASP A 92 -7.89 11.17 -1.43
CA ASP A 92 -8.04 12.63 -1.50
C ASP A 92 -6.72 13.32 -1.09
N VAL A 93 -5.97 12.74 -0.14
CA VAL A 93 -4.63 13.21 0.24
C VAL A 93 -3.65 13.12 -0.93
N LEU A 94 -3.61 11.99 -1.63
CA LEU A 94 -2.74 11.80 -2.80
C LEU A 94 -3.10 12.71 -3.98
N GLU A 95 -4.38 12.97 -4.21
CA GLU A 95 -4.86 13.92 -5.23
C GLU A 95 -4.42 15.36 -4.89
N LEU A 96 -4.62 15.80 -3.64
CA LEU A 96 -4.22 17.13 -3.19
C LEU A 96 -2.69 17.31 -3.16
N ALA A 97 -1.96 16.23 -2.86
CA ALA A 97 -0.52 16.25 -2.78
C ALA A 97 0.18 16.62 -4.09
N GLN A 98 -0.44 16.27 -5.22
CA GLN A 98 0.07 16.56 -6.56
C GLN A 98 -0.04 18.04 -6.94
N LEU A 99 -0.94 18.80 -6.30
CA LEU A 99 -1.19 20.21 -6.60
C LEU A 99 -0.20 21.17 -5.95
N ALA A 100 0.43 20.78 -4.83
CA ALA A 100 1.35 21.63 -4.07
C ALA A 100 2.59 20.85 -3.57
N PRO A 101 3.46 20.37 -4.48
CA PRO A 101 4.59 19.53 -4.11
C PRO A 101 5.61 20.22 -3.17
N GLY A 102 5.67 21.56 -3.17
CA GLY A 102 6.58 22.34 -2.32
C GLY A 102 6.22 22.33 -0.82
N GLU A 103 4.93 22.29 -0.48
CA GLU A 103 4.44 22.31 0.91
C GLU A 103 4.03 20.93 1.43
N LEU A 104 3.95 19.95 0.53
CA LEU A 104 3.52 18.58 0.81
C LEU A 104 4.25 17.94 2.00
N ARG A 105 5.58 18.07 2.03
CA ARG A 105 6.39 17.41 3.06
C ARG A 105 6.04 17.94 4.45
N THR A 106 5.85 19.26 4.59
CA THR A 106 5.49 19.91 5.85
C THR A 106 4.09 19.48 6.30
N LEU A 107 3.15 19.35 5.37
CA LEU A 107 1.76 18.96 5.67
C LEU A 107 1.62 17.48 6.00
N LEU A 108 2.43 16.61 5.39
CA LEU A 108 2.44 15.19 5.70
C LEU A 108 3.22 14.89 6.99
N GLN A 109 4.15 15.75 7.40
CA GLN A 109 5.02 15.51 8.56
C GLN A 109 4.29 15.11 9.85
N PRO A 110 3.17 15.76 10.23
CA PRO A 110 2.40 15.37 11.41
C PRO A 110 1.73 14.00 11.32
N PHE A 111 1.62 13.41 10.12
CA PHE A 111 0.92 12.15 9.88
C PHE A 111 1.88 11.00 9.53
N MET A 112 3.17 11.29 9.41
CA MET A 112 4.24 10.33 9.15
C MET A 112 4.72 9.67 10.45
N GLY A 113 5.39 8.52 10.30
CA GLY A 113 5.92 7.78 11.43
C GLY A 113 4.88 6.90 12.13
N GLY A 114 5.24 6.40 13.31
CA GLY A 114 4.39 5.53 14.11
C GLY A 114 3.41 6.34 14.94
N GLN A 115 2.12 6.11 14.73
CA GLN A 115 1.02 6.78 15.43
C GLN A 115 -0.09 5.81 15.77
N TRP A 116 -0.87 6.13 16.81
CA TRP A 116 -2.11 5.41 17.08
C TRP A 116 -3.25 6.06 16.30
N GLN A 117 -3.95 5.27 15.50
CA GLN A 117 -5.16 5.70 14.81
C GLN A 117 -6.27 4.72 15.14
N ASN A 118 -7.36 5.19 15.77
CA ASN A 118 -8.48 4.34 16.20
C ASN A 118 -8.02 3.09 16.98
N ASP A 119 -7.18 3.29 18.00
CA ASP A 119 -6.58 2.21 18.82
C ASP A 119 -5.75 1.18 18.03
N THR A 120 -5.40 1.48 16.78
CA THR A 120 -4.56 0.63 15.94
C THR A 120 -3.20 1.29 15.73
N PRO A 121 -2.08 0.62 16.07
CA PRO A 121 -0.75 1.14 15.79
C PRO A 121 -0.53 1.18 14.28
N THR A 122 -0.30 2.39 13.75
CA THR A 122 -0.17 2.65 12.32
C THR A 122 1.18 3.31 12.03
N LEU A 123 1.96 2.72 11.13
CA LEU A 123 3.21 3.30 10.64
C LEU A 123 3.02 3.82 9.22
N ARG A 124 3.18 5.14 9.01
CA ARG A 124 3.11 5.74 7.66
C ARG A 124 4.49 6.14 7.18
N ILE A 125 4.90 5.56 6.06
CA ILE A 125 6.19 5.81 5.42
C ILE A 125 5.92 6.34 4.01
N PRO A 126 6.34 7.58 3.67
CA PRO A 126 6.25 8.06 2.31
C PRO A 126 7.18 7.25 1.42
N TYR A 127 6.70 6.87 0.23
CA TYR A 127 7.51 6.14 -0.74
C TYR A 127 7.49 6.86 -2.08
N TYR A 128 8.65 6.96 -2.72
CA TYR A 128 8.88 7.83 -3.87
C TYR A 128 8.33 7.27 -5.19
N ARG A 129 7.85 6.02 -5.19
CA ARG A 129 7.25 5.34 -6.34
C ARG A 129 6.12 4.41 -5.89
N PRO A 130 5.23 3.97 -6.80
CA PRO A 130 4.35 2.84 -6.53
C PRO A 130 5.16 1.57 -6.21
N LEU A 131 4.67 0.80 -5.23
CA LEU A 131 5.18 -0.53 -4.91
C LEU A 131 4.50 -1.56 -5.80
N GLU A 132 5.27 -2.52 -6.30
CA GLU A 132 4.71 -3.65 -7.03
C GLU A 132 4.00 -4.62 -6.08
N PRO A 133 2.98 -5.36 -6.54
CA PRO A 133 2.36 -6.41 -5.75
C PRO A 133 3.40 -7.41 -5.25
N LEU A 134 3.31 -7.75 -3.96
CA LEU A 134 4.21 -8.73 -3.37
C LEU A 134 3.85 -10.13 -3.86
N GLN A 135 4.84 -10.84 -4.38
CA GLN A 135 4.69 -12.22 -4.86
C GLN A 135 5.81 -13.08 -4.26
N PRO A 136 5.52 -14.34 -3.90
CA PRO A 136 6.56 -15.31 -3.55
C PRO A 136 7.54 -15.51 -4.71
N GLY A 137 8.82 -15.69 -4.41
CA GLY A 137 9.87 -15.84 -5.42
C GLY A 137 10.71 -14.59 -5.61
N PHE A 138 11.32 -14.45 -6.79
CA PHE A 138 12.25 -13.35 -7.05
C PHE A 138 11.51 -12.05 -7.36
N LEU A 139 11.68 -11.05 -6.48
CA LEU A 139 11.20 -9.69 -6.66
C LEU A 139 12.39 -8.79 -7.05
N PRO A 140 12.26 -7.90 -8.07
CA PRO A 140 13.36 -7.04 -8.49
C PRO A 140 13.59 -5.83 -7.56
N GLY A 141 12.53 -5.35 -6.89
CA GLY A 141 12.59 -4.14 -6.07
C GLY A 141 13.02 -4.41 -4.64
N ARG A 142 14.02 -3.68 -4.14
CA ARG A 142 14.55 -3.82 -2.76
C ARG A 142 13.51 -3.60 -1.68
N ALA A 143 12.56 -2.68 -1.88
CA ALA A 143 11.49 -2.45 -0.91
C ALA A 143 10.50 -3.61 -0.87
N GLU A 144 10.12 -4.15 -2.04
CA GLU A 144 9.25 -5.31 -2.13
C GLU A 144 9.91 -6.54 -1.54
N GLN A 145 11.22 -6.74 -1.76
CA GLN A 145 11.98 -7.80 -1.08
C GLN A 145 11.95 -7.64 0.45
N HIS A 146 12.16 -6.42 0.95
CA HIS A 146 12.10 -6.14 2.39
C HIS A 146 10.71 -6.41 2.98
N LEU A 147 9.65 -5.92 2.31
CA LEU A 147 8.26 -6.13 2.71
C LEU A 147 7.85 -7.61 2.64
N ALA A 148 8.30 -8.34 1.61
CA ALA A 148 8.07 -9.77 1.50
C ALA A 148 8.66 -10.54 2.68
N GLY A 149 9.77 -10.07 3.26
CA GLY A 149 10.34 -10.64 4.48
C GLY A 149 9.63 -10.27 5.78
N GLN A 150 8.68 -9.33 5.76
CA GLN A 150 7.82 -9.05 6.90
C GLN A 150 6.48 -9.81 6.83
N ILE A 151 6.07 -10.23 5.63
CA ILE A 151 4.74 -10.81 5.39
C ILE A 151 4.79 -12.33 5.21
N PHE A 152 5.84 -12.83 4.56
CA PHE A 152 6.01 -14.25 4.28
C PHE A 152 7.14 -14.86 5.10
N SER A 153 7.10 -16.18 5.24
CA SER A 153 8.07 -16.97 6.01
C SER A 153 8.72 -18.04 5.15
N GLY A 154 9.97 -18.38 5.45
CA GLY A 154 10.72 -19.47 4.82
C GLY A 154 10.70 -20.74 5.68
N LEU A 155 11.30 -21.84 5.20
CA LEU A 155 11.58 -22.97 6.10
C LEU A 155 12.59 -22.56 7.18
N THR A 156 13.56 -21.75 6.79
CA THR A 156 14.56 -21.11 7.66
C THR A 156 14.50 -19.60 7.44
N ARG A 157 15.15 -18.84 8.32
CA ARG A 157 15.36 -17.38 8.19
C ARG A 157 16.72 -16.99 8.71
N PHE A 158 17.23 -15.82 8.34
CA PHE A 158 18.47 -15.31 8.92
C PHE A 158 18.22 -14.74 10.32
N ASP A 159 19.12 -15.06 11.25
CA ASP A 159 19.20 -14.37 12.53
C ASP A 159 19.80 -12.97 12.33
N ASN A 160 19.13 -11.94 12.88
CA ASN A 160 19.50 -10.55 12.65
C ASN A 160 20.92 -10.21 13.15
N ASN A 161 21.38 -10.89 14.20
CA ASN A 161 22.67 -10.59 14.83
C ASN A 161 23.81 -11.36 14.18
N THR A 162 23.61 -12.67 13.97
CA THR A 162 24.68 -13.58 13.51
C THR A 162 24.70 -13.77 12.00
N GLN A 163 23.63 -13.37 11.30
CA GLN A 163 23.44 -13.59 9.86
C GLN A 163 23.53 -15.08 9.47
N ARG A 164 23.28 -15.98 10.42
CA ARG A 164 23.21 -17.43 10.21
C ARG A 164 21.76 -17.88 10.07
N PRO A 165 21.48 -18.93 9.28
CA PRO A 165 20.15 -19.47 9.18
C PRO A 165 19.74 -20.09 10.52
N ILE A 166 18.53 -19.78 10.94
CA ILE A 166 17.83 -20.36 12.08
C ILE A 166 16.45 -20.86 11.61
N GLY A 167 15.78 -21.64 12.45
CA GLY A 167 14.46 -22.19 12.12
C GLY A 167 13.37 -21.12 12.01
N ASP A 168 12.54 -21.21 10.97
CA ASP A 168 11.36 -20.38 10.77
C ASP A 168 10.07 -21.22 10.78
N LEU A 169 9.46 -21.52 9.61
CA LEU A 169 8.36 -22.49 9.54
C LEU A 169 8.83 -23.88 10.03
N ALA A 170 10.07 -24.25 9.71
CA ALA A 170 10.73 -25.38 10.34
C ALA A 170 11.40 -24.94 11.64
N HIS A 171 11.15 -25.62 12.76
CA HIS A 171 11.80 -25.29 14.02
C HIS A 171 13.21 -25.90 14.14
N HIS A 172 13.50 -26.94 13.37
CA HIS A 172 14.77 -27.64 13.37
C HIS A 172 14.99 -28.36 12.04
N TRP A 173 16.25 -28.67 11.71
CA TRP A 173 16.58 -29.57 10.61
C TRP A 173 17.76 -30.47 10.97
N GLU A 174 17.76 -31.66 10.40
CA GLU A 174 18.86 -32.63 10.50
C GLU A 174 19.44 -32.91 9.12
N THR A 175 20.72 -33.22 9.08
CA THR A 175 21.44 -33.59 7.86
C THR A 175 22.05 -34.97 8.06
N SER A 176 21.88 -35.84 7.07
CA SER A 176 22.52 -37.17 7.07
C SER A 176 24.04 -37.06 7.06
N ALA A 177 24.73 -38.12 7.49
CA ALA A 177 26.19 -38.15 7.57
C ALA A 177 26.89 -37.91 6.20
N ASP A 178 26.24 -38.30 5.10
CA ASP A 178 26.73 -38.07 3.74
C ASP A 178 26.36 -36.68 3.18
N GLY A 179 25.56 -35.89 3.90
CA GLY A 179 25.10 -34.57 3.47
C GLY A 179 24.05 -34.58 2.35
N LEU A 180 23.55 -35.75 1.94
CA LEU A 180 22.65 -35.92 0.79
C LEU A 180 21.16 -35.89 1.16
N ARG A 181 20.82 -36.00 2.44
CA ARG A 181 19.45 -35.92 2.95
C ARG A 181 19.34 -34.86 4.03
N TRP A 182 18.35 -34.00 3.90
CA TRP A 182 18.01 -32.97 4.88
C TRP A 182 16.55 -33.11 5.29
N ASP A 183 16.30 -33.27 6.58
CA ASP A 183 14.96 -33.39 7.16
C ASP A 183 14.62 -32.08 7.89
N PHE A 184 13.61 -31.35 7.42
CA PHE A 184 13.12 -30.10 8.03
C PHE A 184 11.83 -30.35 8.81
N TYR A 185 11.88 -30.20 10.12
CA TYR A 185 10.75 -30.44 11.03
C TYR A 185 9.91 -29.18 11.22
N LEU A 186 8.65 -29.27 10.84
CA LEU A 186 7.69 -28.16 10.80
C LEU A 186 7.05 -27.90 12.16
N ARG A 187 6.80 -26.63 12.48
CA ARG A 187 5.99 -26.25 13.65
C ARG A 187 4.54 -26.72 13.48
N SER A 188 3.93 -27.19 14.55
CA SER A 188 2.57 -27.75 14.54
C SER A 188 1.44 -26.72 14.58
N THR A 189 1.71 -25.48 15.01
CA THR A 189 0.72 -24.43 15.25
C THR A 189 0.62 -23.40 14.10
N LEU A 190 1.14 -23.74 12.92
CA LEU A 190 1.24 -22.82 11.80
C LEU A 190 -0.13 -22.64 11.11
N HIS A 191 -0.48 -21.38 10.85
CA HIS A 191 -1.66 -20.99 10.10
C HIS A 191 -1.29 -19.99 9.00
N TRP A 192 -1.96 -20.08 7.87
CA TRP A 192 -1.90 -19.09 6.81
C TRP A 192 -2.69 -17.84 7.18
N HIS A 193 -2.46 -16.73 6.48
CA HIS A 193 -3.19 -15.47 6.71
C HIS A 193 -4.71 -15.59 6.49
N ASN A 194 -5.16 -16.58 5.72
CA ASN A 194 -6.59 -16.89 5.54
C ASN A 194 -7.20 -17.73 6.69
N GLY A 195 -6.40 -18.11 7.69
CA GLY A 195 -6.83 -18.91 8.84
C GLY A 195 -6.65 -20.43 8.68
N ASP A 196 -6.31 -20.92 7.49
CA ASP A 196 -6.14 -22.37 7.28
C ASP A 196 -4.87 -22.89 7.96
N ALA A 197 -4.96 -24.10 8.53
CA ALA A 197 -3.78 -24.78 9.08
C ALA A 197 -2.77 -25.12 7.96
N VAL A 198 -1.49 -24.83 8.22
CA VAL A 198 -0.40 -25.17 7.30
C VAL A 198 -0.15 -26.67 7.36
N LYS A 199 -0.12 -27.32 6.20
CA LYS A 199 0.21 -28.75 6.04
C LYS A 199 1.52 -28.89 5.27
N ALA A 200 2.29 -29.94 5.58
CA ALA A 200 3.53 -30.23 4.84
C ALA A 200 3.29 -30.36 3.32
N SER A 201 2.14 -30.90 2.90
CA SER A 201 1.76 -30.99 1.48
C SER A 201 1.59 -29.62 0.82
N HIS A 202 1.09 -28.60 1.53
CA HIS A 202 0.96 -27.25 1.00
C HIS A 202 2.33 -26.62 0.75
N LEU A 203 3.25 -26.79 1.71
CA LEU A 203 4.62 -26.29 1.59
C LEU A 203 5.39 -27.02 0.48
N HIS A 204 5.25 -28.34 0.40
CA HIS A 204 5.80 -29.15 -0.68
C HIS A 204 5.33 -28.67 -2.06
N GLN A 205 4.01 -28.51 -2.24
CA GLN A 205 3.45 -28.01 -3.50
C GLN A 205 3.99 -26.62 -3.84
N ARG A 206 4.03 -25.69 -2.87
CA ARG A 206 4.54 -24.34 -3.10
C ARG A 206 6.03 -24.33 -3.45
N LEU A 207 6.85 -25.17 -2.81
CA LEU A 207 8.27 -25.33 -3.15
C LEU A 207 8.45 -25.84 -4.58
N LEU A 208 7.68 -26.86 -4.99
CA LEU A 208 7.74 -27.34 -6.38
C LEU A 208 7.36 -26.24 -7.38
N MET A 209 6.37 -25.40 -7.07
CA MET A 209 6.03 -24.24 -7.91
C MET A 209 7.18 -23.22 -7.98
N LEU A 210 7.86 -22.94 -6.87
CA LEU A 210 9.00 -22.02 -6.86
C LEU A 210 10.18 -22.57 -7.68
N LEU A 211 10.45 -23.88 -7.60
CA LEU A 211 11.51 -24.53 -8.37
C LEU A 211 11.24 -24.57 -9.87
N GLN A 212 10.02 -24.25 -10.34
CA GLN A 212 9.76 -24.05 -11.78
C GLN A 212 10.28 -22.70 -12.29
N LEU A 213 10.63 -21.76 -11.40
CA LEU A 213 11.21 -20.47 -11.79
C LEU A 213 12.71 -20.66 -12.11
N PRO A 214 13.20 -20.22 -13.29
CA PRO A 214 14.58 -20.50 -13.72
C PRO A 214 15.67 -20.06 -12.72
N ALA A 215 15.49 -18.91 -12.08
CA ALA A 215 16.43 -18.42 -11.07
C ALA A 215 16.47 -19.29 -9.81
N LEU A 216 15.32 -19.85 -9.41
CA LEU A 216 15.20 -20.68 -8.22
C LEU A 216 15.66 -22.12 -8.53
N ASP A 217 15.33 -22.65 -9.70
CA ASP A 217 15.88 -23.92 -10.20
C ASP A 217 17.41 -23.90 -10.16
N GLN A 218 18.02 -22.84 -10.68
CA GLN A 218 19.47 -22.65 -10.63
C GLN A 218 19.99 -22.49 -9.19
N LEU A 219 19.28 -21.75 -8.34
CA LEU A 219 19.67 -21.54 -6.93
C LEU A 219 19.68 -22.85 -6.15
N PHE A 220 18.75 -23.76 -6.46
CA PHE A 220 18.54 -25.03 -5.80
C PHE A 220 18.96 -26.23 -6.66
N ILE A 221 19.91 -26.05 -7.59
CA ILE A 221 20.39 -27.09 -8.51
C ILE A 221 20.95 -28.35 -7.81
N SER A 222 21.31 -28.25 -6.52
CA SER A 222 21.72 -29.38 -5.69
C SER A 222 20.55 -30.29 -5.30
N VAL A 223 19.31 -29.78 -5.28
CA VAL A 223 18.09 -30.49 -4.88
C VAL A 223 17.66 -31.43 -6.00
N LYS A 224 17.65 -32.73 -5.70
CA LYS A 224 17.15 -33.77 -6.60
C LYS A 224 15.64 -33.92 -6.54
N ARG A 225 15.09 -33.93 -5.33
CA ARG A 225 13.66 -34.04 -5.06
C ARG A 225 13.35 -33.65 -3.61
N ILE A 226 12.09 -33.28 -3.39
CA ILE A 226 11.54 -32.97 -2.08
C ILE A 226 10.40 -33.97 -1.82
N GLU A 227 10.27 -34.47 -0.60
CA GLU A 227 9.20 -35.37 -0.19
C GLU A 227 8.58 -34.95 1.13
N VAL A 228 7.32 -35.33 1.34
CA VAL A 228 6.64 -35.27 2.63
C VAL A 228 6.73 -36.67 3.26
N THR A 229 7.77 -36.91 4.03
CA THR A 229 8.01 -38.22 4.68
C THR A 229 7.17 -38.40 5.95
N HIS A 230 6.75 -37.29 6.56
CA HIS A 230 5.88 -37.26 7.74
C HIS A 230 4.96 -36.03 7.68
N PRO A 231 3.77 -36.01 8.31
CA PRO A 231 2.87 -34.85 8.30
C PRO A 231 3.48 -33.50 8.72
N GLN A 232 4.59 -33.53 9.46
CA GLN A 232 5.32 -32.37 9.96
C GLN A 232 6.80 -32.39 9.54
N CYS A 233 7.14 -33.09 8.46
CA CYS A 233 8.52 -33.13 7.95
C CYS A 233 8.56 -32.97 6.43
N LEU A 234 9.46 -32.11 5.97
CA LEU A 234 9.88 -32.05 4.57
C LEU A 234 11.29 -32.58 4.44
N THR A 235 11.46 -33.60 3.60
CA THR A 235 12.76 -34.21 3.34
C THR A 235 13.26 -33.77 1.97
N PHE A 236 14.45 -33.18 1.92
CA PHE A 236 15.17 -32.85 0.71
C PHE A 236 16.23 -33.91 0.44
N PHE A 237 16.22 -34.45 -0.77
CA PHE A 237 17.28 -35.32 -1.27
C PHE A 237 18.11 -34.56 -2.29
N LEU A 238 19.42 -34.62 -2.16
CA LEU A 238 20.35 -33.84 -2.98
C LEU A 238 21.12 -34.74 -3.96
N HIS A 239 21.50 -34.17 -5.10
CA HIS A 239 22.43 -34.78 -6.04
C HIS A 239 23.88 -34.81 -5.50
N ARG A 240 24.22 -33.80 -4.69
CA ARG A 240 25.52 -33.60 -4.06
C ARG A 240 25.34 -32.88 -2.74
N PRO A 241 26.25 -33.03 -1.76
CA PRO A 241 26.13 -32.33 -0.48
C PRO A 241 26.13 -30.81 -0.67
N ASP A 242 25.18 -30.13 -0.05
CA ASP A 242 25.06 -28.66 -0.06
C ASP A 242 24.77 -28.12 1.34
N TYR A 243 25.83 -27.79 2.08
CA TYR A 243 25.74 -27.23 3.43
C TYR A 243 25.23 -25.77 3.45
N TRP A 244 25.00 -25.16 2.29
CA TRP A 244 24.35 -23.86 2.16
C TRP A 244 22.84 -23.95 1.97
N LEU A 245 22.25 -25.16 1.93
CA LEU A 245 20.81 -25.34 1.69
C LEU A 245 19.95 -24.52 2.66
N ALA A 246 20.27 -24.57 3.97
CA ALA A 246 19.56 -23.77 4.97
C ALA A 246 19.70 -22.24 4.77
N HIS A 247 20.82 -21.77 4.20
CA HIS A 247 21.01 -20.35 3.87
C HIS A 247 20.20 -19.94 2.65
N ARG A 248 20.13 -20.80 1.63
CA ARG A 248 19.30 -20.57 0.43
C ARG A 248 17.82 -20.52 0.79
N LEU A 249 17.38 -21.43 1.67
CA LEU A 249 15.99 -21.45 2.18
C LEU A 249 15.65 -20.25 3.07
N ALA A 250 16.65 -19.58 3.65
CA ALA A 250 16.49 -18.37 4.46
C ALA A 250 16.44 -17.07 3.62
N SER A 251 16.72 -17.15 2.32
CA SER A 251 16.70 -16.00 1.42
C SER A 251 15.26 -15.61 1.06
N TYR A 252 15.02 -14.33 0.82
CA TYR A 252 13.67 -13.80 0.57
C TYR A 252 12.94 -14.49 -0.59
N CYS A 253 13.68 -14.95 -1.60
CA CYS A 253 13.11 -15.61 -2.78
C CYS A 253 12.56 -17.01 -2.46
N SER A 254 12.87 -17.56 -1.28
CA SER A 254 12.43 -18.87 -0.81
C SER A 254 11.23 -18.79 0.14
N HIS A 255 10.68 -17.59 0.38
CA HIS A 255 9.50 -17.43 1.22
C HIS A 255 8.27 -18.08 0.60
N LEU A 256 7.42 -18.65 1.46
CA LEU A 256 6.31 -19.49 1.07
C LEU A 256 4.97 -18.79 1.33
N ALA A 257 4.04 -18.91 0.39
CA ALA A 257 2.65 -18.48 0.53
C ALA A 257 1.69 -19.63 0.23
N HIS A 258 0.41 -19.48 0.61
CA HIS A 258 -0.60 -20.52 0.44
C HIS A 258 -0.71 -20.93 -1.04
N PRO A 259 -0.59 -22.22 -1.41
CA PRO A 259 -0.46 -22.66 -2.81
C PRO A 259 -1.62 -22.23 -3.73
N GLN A 260 -2.82 -22.10 -3.19
CA GLN A 260 -4.04 -21.73 -3.95
C GLN A 260 -4.51 -20.30 -3.71
N PHE A 261 -4.06 -19.65 -2.63
CA PHE A 261 -4.53 -18.34 -2.18
C PHE A 261 -3.32 -17.49 -1.73
N PRO A 262 -2.36 -17.25 -2.64
CA PRO A 262 -1.07 -16.63 -2.32
C PRO A 262 -1.18 -15.24 -1.70
#